data_AF-A0A2U1Q5H6-F1
#
_entry.id   AF-A0A2U1Q5H6-F1
#
_cell.length_a   1.000
_cell.length_b   1.000
_cell.length_c   1.000
_cell.angle_alpha   90.00
_cell.angle_beta   90.00
_cell.angle_gamma   90.00
#
_symmetry.space_group_name_H-M   'P 1'
#
loop_
_entity.id
_entity.type
_entity.pdbx_description
1 polymer ?
#
loop_
_entity_poly.entity_id
_entity_poly.type
_entity_poly.pdbx_seq_one_letter_code
_entity_poly.pdbx_strand_id
1 'polypeptide(L)'
;MILPLQVVRLLGRYRFGNDERGFIKLLKKEDSVVSTYCDNVHALRKGALALAVMAELFGKKTGCCHGQDGSMHMFSAEHNVLGGFAFIREGIPVATGAAFVSTYTREVLNQADCDHVMLALFGDGIANNEQFFECLNMAALLCNTSI
;
A
#
# COMPACT_ATOMS: atom_id res chain seq x y z
N MET A 1 -0.26 -12.56 -22.09
CA MET A 1 -1.23 -11.60 -21.53
C MET A 1 -1.59 -12.09 -20.13
N ILE A 2 -0.68 -11.88 -19.17
CA ILE A 2 -0.78 -12.33 -17.79
C ILE A 2 -0.38 -11.10 -16.97
N LEU A 3 -1.36 -10.38 -16.46
CA LEU A 3 -1.15 -9.30 -15.49
C LEU A 3 -1.90 -9.67 -14.21
N PRO A 4 -1.23 -10.31 -13.24
CA PRO A 4 -1.81 -10.39 -11.91
C PRO A 4 -0.78 -9.94 -10.88
N LEU A 5 -1.24 -9.17 -9.88
CA LEU A 5 -0.49 -8.75 -8.68
C LEU A 5 0.92 -8.17 -8.93
N GLN A 6 1.00 -6.87 -9.20
CA GLN A 6 2.26 -6.14 -9.01
C GLN A 6 2.49 -5.86 -7.51
N VAL A 7 2.93 -6.87 -6.76
CA VAL A 7 3.63 -6.64 -5.49
C VAL A 7 5.02 -6.11 -5.85
N VAL A 8 5.17 -4.79 -5.96
CA VAL A 8 6.42 -4.15 -6.33
C VAL A 8 7.41 -4.23 -5.16
N ARG A 9 8.43 -5.08 -5.30
CA ARG A 9 9.64 -5.12 -4.47
C ARG A 9 10.46 -3.83 -4.66
N LEU A 10 10.62 -3.01 -3.62
CA LEU A 10 11.68 -2.00 -3.56
C LEU A 10 12.82 -2.53 -2.69
N LEU A 11 13.86 -3.05 -3.37
CA LEU A 11 15.13 -3.43 -2.74
C LEU A 11 15.80 -2.18 -2.15
N GLY A 12 15.98 -2.18 -0.85
CA GLY A 12 16.84 -1.23 -0.15
C GLY A 12 18.30 -1.31 -0.61
N ARG A 13 18.76 -0.18 -1.13
CA ARG A 13 20.04 0.51 -0.88
C ARG A 13 20.08 1.69 -1.86
N TYR A 14 19.47 2.82 -1.50
CA TYR A 14 19.68 4.06 -2.23
C TYR A 14 20.14 5.16 -1.28
N ARG A 15 21.42 5.54 -1.47
CA ARG A 15 21.97 6.80 -0.96
C ARG A 15 21.14 7.94 -1.55
N PHE A 16 20.80 8.92 -0.71
CA PHE A 16 20.25 10.23 -1.04
C PHE A 16 20.56 10.67 -2.49
N GLY A 17 19.57 10.51 -3.39
CA GLY A 17 19.79 10.62 -4.84
C GLY A 17 18.53 10.49 -5.71
N ASN A 18 17.52 11.34 -5.45
CA ASN A 18 16.66 11.97 -6.46
C ASN A 18 15.58 11.24 -7.31
N ASP A 19 15.16 9.97 -7.15
CA ASP A 19 13.87 9.57 -7.75
C ASP A 19 13.17 8.34 -7.16
N GLU A 20 12.62 8.48 -5.97
CA GLU A 20 11.58 7.58 -5.45
C GLU A 20 10.15 8.07 -5.81
N ARG A 21 9.98 8.91 -6.86
CA ARG A 21 8.82 9.82 -7.06
C ARG A 21 7.74 9.36 -8.06
N GLY A 22 7.90 8.23 -8.76
CA GLY A 22 7.08 7.91 -9.94
C GLY A 22 5.84 7.01 -9.75
N PHE A 23 5.92 5.95 -8.94
CA PHE A 23 4.91 4.87 -9.01
C PHE A 23 3.53 5.24 -8.49
N ILE A 24 3.44 5.98 -7.38
CA ILE A 24 2.14 6.40 -6.82
C ILE A 24 1.36 7.28 -7.81
N LYS A 25 2.05 8.05 -8.66
CA LYS A 25 1.44 8.91 -9.68
C LYS A 25 0.84 8.12 -10.85
N LEU A 26 1.29 6.88 -11.07
CA LEU A 26 0.76 5.99 -12.11
C LEU A 26 -0.50 5.23 -11.65
N LEU A 27 -0.78 5.26 -10.34
CA LEU A 27 -1.95 4.60 -9.77
C LEU A 27 -3.22 5.40 -10.06
N LYS A 28 -4.31 4.68 -10.36
CA LYS A 28 -5.66 5.21 -10.42
C LYS A 28 -6.14 5.59 -9.00
N LYS A 29 -7.29 6.26 -8.90
CA LYS A 29 -7.82 6.68 -7.59
C LYS A 29 -8.26 5.47 -6.76
N GLU A 30 -8.73 4.43 -7.43
CA GLU A 30 -9.25 3.19 -6.86
C GLU A 30 -8.13 2.25 -6.38
N ASP A 31 -6.92 2.43 -6.89
CA ASP A 31 -5.77 1.63 -6.51
C ASP A 31 -5.33 1.96 -5.09
N SER A 32 -5.01 0.92 -4.33
CA SER A 32 -4.70 1.05 -2.92
C SER A 32 -3.19 1.06 -2.66
N VAL A 33 -2.76 1.76 -1.60
CA VAL A 33 -1.35 1.88 -1.21
C VAL A 33 -1.17 1.53 0.26
N VAL A 34 -0.21 0.65 0.54
CA VAL A 34 0.27 0.34 1.89
C VAL A 34 1.72 0.79 1.98
N SER A 35 2.09 1.37 3.11
CA SER A 35 3.47 1.72 3.40
C SER A 35 3.91 1.28 4.80
N THR A 36 5.16 1.57 5.11
CA THR A 36 5.77 1.43 6.43
C THR A 36 5.66 2.76 7.19
N TYR A 37 6.60 3.04 8.09
CA TYR A 37 6.67 4.23 8.93
C TYR A 37 6.86 5.58 8.19
N CYS A 38 7.08 5.58 6.86
CA CYS A 38 7.23 6.79 6.03
C CYS A 38 6.01 7.00 5.12
N ASP A 39 4.81 6.77 5.65
CA ASP A 39 3.55 6.80 4.92
C ASP A 39 3.01 8.22 4.66
N ASN A 40 3.41 9.21 5.46
CA ASN A 40 3.06 10.62 5.26
C ASN A 40 3.38 11.14 3.85
N VAL A 41 4.55 10.80 3.28
CA VAL A 41 4.94 11.19 1.92
C VAL A 41 4.07 10.49 0.88
N HIS A 42 3.69 9.25 1.14
CA HIS A 42 2.85 8.48 0.23
C HIS A 42 1.40 8.97 0.25
N ALA A 43 0.88 9.32 1.42
CA ALA A 43 -0.42 9.94 1.58
C ALA A 43 -0.51 11.27 0.82
N LEU A 44 0.49 12.15 0.98
CA LEU A 44 0.57 13.41 0.24
C LEU A 44 0.57 13.20 -1.28
N ARG A 45 1.33 12.21 -1.77
CA ARG A 45 1.41 11.93 -3.21
C ARG A 45 0.14 11.30 -3.78
N LYS A 46 -0.61 10.56 -2.96
CA LYS A 46 -1.91 9.98 -3.35
C LYS A 46 -3.03 11.02 -3.31
N GLY A 47 -2.76 12.23 -2.79
CA GLY A 47 -3.66 13.38 -2.85
C GLY A 47 -4.14 13.88 -1.49
N ALA A 48 -3.70 13.28 -0.38
CA ALA A 48 -4.11 13.73 0.94
C ALA A 48 -3.72 15.19 1.18
N LEU A 49 -4.61 15.95 1.78
CA LEU A 49 -4.38 17.37 2.07
C LEU A 49 -3.18 17.52 3.01
N ALA A 50 -2.20 18.34 2.60
CA ALA A 50 -1.01 18.60 3.41
C ALA A 50 -1.34 19.16 4.80
N LEU A 51 -2.43 19.93 4.91
CA LEU A 51 -2.92 20.41 6.18
C LEU A 51 -3.41 19.28 7.09
N ALA A 52 -4.11 18.27 6.55
CA ALA A 52 -4.60 17.12 7.31
C ALA A 52 -3.44 16.22 7.76
N VAL A 53 -2.45 16.00 6.88
CA VAL A 53 -1.21 15.28 7.21
C VAL A 53 -0.46 15.99 8.35
N MET A 54 -0.28 17.31 8.25
CA MET A 54 0.37 18.09 9.31
C MET A 54 -0.46 18.11 10.60
N ALA A 55 -1.78 18.23 10.50
CA ALA A 55 -2.67 18.16 11.66
C ALA A 55 -2.52 16.83 12.41
N GLU A 56 -2.41 15.71 11.69
CA GLU A 56 -2.16 14.39 12.29
C GLU A 56 -0.79 14.33 12.98
N LEU A 57 0.27 14.84 12.34
CA LEU A 57 1.61 14.92 12.94
C LEU A 57 1.64 15.71 14.26
N PHE A 58 0.79 16.72 14.38
CA PHE A 58 0.66 17.53 15.59
C PHE A 58 -0.44 17.05 16.56
N GLY A 59 -1.01 15.86 16.34
CA GLY A 59 -2.05 15.30 17.22
C GLY A 59 -3.33 16.15 17.27
N LYS A 60 -3.65 16.85 16.18
CA LYS A 60 -4.85 17.68 16.09
C LYS A 60 -6.04 16.85 15.62
N LYS A 61 -7.22 17.18 16.13
CA LYS A 61 -8.49 16.54 15.76
C LYS A 61 -8.82 16.64 14.26
N THR A 62 -8.25 17.61 13.55
CA THR A 62 -8.42 17.78 12.10
C THR A 62 -7.46 16.92 11.26
N GLY A 63 -6.67 16.05 11.90
CA GLY A 63 -5.83 15.08 11.21
C GLY A 63 -6.65 13.97 10.53
N CYS A 64 -6.03 13.25 9.60
CA CYS A 64 -6.68 12.15 8.86
C CYS A 64 -7.28 11.08 9.78
N CYS A 65 -6.66 10.85 10.94
CA CYS A 65 -7.06 9.89 11.95
C CYS A 65 -7.46 10.59 13.26
N HIS A 66 -7.84 11.87 13.18
CA HIS A 66 -8.22 12.72 14.31
C HIS A 66 -7.12 12.91 15.37
N GLY A 67 -5.84 12.78 14.98
CA GLY A 67 -4.70 12.97 15.87
C GLY A 67 -4.41 11.81 16.81
N GLN A 68 -4.96 10.61 16.54
CA GLN A 68 -4.74 9.41 17.36
C GLN A 68 -3.51 8.62 16.95
N ASP A 69 -3.12 8.73 15.68
CA ASP A 69 -2.20 7.80 15.04
C ASP A 69 -0.81 8.43 14.81
N GLY A 70 -0.77 9.74 14.57
CA GLY A 70 0.47 10.49 14.45
C GLY A 70 1.23 10.21 13.14
N SER A 71 2.56 10.14 13.22
CA SER A 71 3.40 10.18 12.01
C SER A 71 3.57 8.87 11.26
N MET A 72 3.25 7.73 11.87
CA MET A 72 3.53 6.39 11.33
C MET A 72 2.28 5.63 10.87
N HIS A 73 1.09 6.22 11.03
CA HIS A 73 -0.21 5.54 10.93
C HIS A 73 -1.26 6.45 10.24
N MET A 74 -0.96 6.95 9.05
CA MET A 74 -1.87 7.79 8.26
C MET A 74 -2.77 6.97 7.36
N PHE A 75 -4.02 6.81 7.77
CA PHE A 75 -5.05 6.18 6.96
C PHE A 75 -5.89 7.23 6.23
N SER A 76 -6.27 6.93 4.98
CA SER A 76 -7.18 7.79 4.24
C SER A 76 -8.02 6.96 3.28
N ALA A 77 -9.27 6.69 3.68
CA ALA A 77 -10.25 5.98 2.87
C ALA A 77 -10.55 6.69 1.54
N GLU A 78 -10.61 8.03 1.53
CA GLU A 78 -10.88 8.81 0.31
C GLU A 78 -9.80 8.62 -0.78
N HIS A 79 -8.56 8.40 -0.34
CA HIS A 79 -7.38 8.30 -1.21
C HIS A 79 -6.88 6.86 -1.34
N ASN A 80 -7.60 5.87 -0.80
CA ASN A 80 -7.20 4.46 -0.74
C ASN A 80 -5.78 4.26 -0.18
N VAL A 81 -5.44 5.04 0.85
CA VAL A 81 -4.21 4.85 1.63
C VAL A 81 -4.57 3.98 2.82
N LEU A 82 -4.15 2.72 2.73
CA LEU A 82 -4.39 1.70 3.76
C LEU A 82 -3.44 1.82 4.95
N GLY A 83 -2.65 2.89 5.01
CA GLY A 83 -1.84 3.26 6.17
C GLY A 83 -0.36 2.90 6.10
N GLY A 84 0.37 3.55 7.00
CA GLY A 84 1.65 3.10 7.51
C GLY A 84 1.46 2.16 8.70
N PHE A 85 2.33 1.16 8.79
CA PHE A 85 2.39 0.26 9.94
C PHE A 85 3.69 0.49 10.69
N ALA A 86 3.59 0.68 12.02
CA ALA A 86 4.75 0.75 12.91
C ALA A 86 5.56 -0.55 12.85
N PHE A 87 4.87 -1.69 12.79
CA PHE A 87 5.50 -2.97 12.50
C PHE A 87 5.69 -3.13 10.99
N ILE A 88 6.94 -2.97 10.62
CA ILE A 88 7.52 -3.15 9.29
C ILE A 88 7.00 -4.41 8.56
N ARG A 89 6.67 -5.51 9.27
CA ARG A 89 6.17 -6.74 8.64
C ARG A 89 4.65 -6.80 8.41
N GLU A 90 3.85 -6.04 9.15
CA GLU A 90 2.38 -6.14 9.14
C GLU A 90 1.74 -5.65 7.83
N GLY A 91 2.39 -4.70 7.14
CA GLY A 91 1.83 -4.16 5.91
C GLY A 91 1.74 -5.16 4.75
N ILE A 92 2.60 -6.19 4.71
CA ILE A 92 2.65 -7.16 3.60
C ILE A 92 1.40 -8.05 3.54
N PRO A 93 0.96 -8.72 4.63
CA PRO A 93 -0.26 -9.52 4.59
C PRO A 93 -1.49 -8.65 4.32
N VAL A 94 -1.54 -7.43 4.85
CA VAL A 94 -2.62 -6.47 4.57
C VAL A 94 -2.68 -6.13 3.08
N ALA A 95 -1.53 -5.83 2.46
CA ALA A 95 -1.47 -5.57 1.04
C ALA A 95 -1.84 -6.80 0.20
N THR A 96 -1.46 -8.00 0.62
CA THR A 96 -1.82 -9.25 -0.08
C THR A 96 -3.33 -9.50 -0.03
N GLY A 97 -3.95 -9.27 1.13
CA GLY A 97 -5.42 -9.33 1.28
C GLY A 97 -6.15 -8.28 0.46
N ALA A 98 -5.66 -7.03 0.46
CA ALA A 98 -6.24 -5.96 -0.36
C ALA A 98 -6.12 -6.26 -1.86
N ALA A 99 -5.00 -6.83 -2.31
CA ALA A 99 -4.84 -7.29 -3.68
C ALA A 99 -5.82 -8.43 -4.03
N PHE A 100 -6.04 -9.36 -3.09
CA PHE A 100 -6.99 -10.46 -3.27
C PHE A 100 -8.43 -9.97 -3.46
N VAL A 101 -8.84 -8.86 -2.80
CA VAL A 101 -10.18 -8.29 -3.01
C VAL A 101 -10.41 -7.94 -4.48
N SER A 102 -9.40 -7.39 -5.17
CA SER A 102 -9.50 -7.06 -6.61
C SER A 102 -9.72 -8.32 -7.45
N THR A 103 -8.89 -9.35 -7.24
CA THR A 103 -9.02 -10.64 -7.95
C THR A 103 -10.36 -11.32 -7.65
N TYR A 104 -10.76 -11.37 -6.38
CA TYR A 104 -12.02 -11.99 -5.95
C TYR A 104 -13.24 -11.27 -6.56
N THR A 105 -13.21 -9.95 -6.61
CA THR A 105 -14.29 -9.14 -7.21
C THR A 105 -14.40 -9.40 -8.71
N ARG A 106 -13.26 -9.57 -9.38
CA ARG A 106 -13.21 -9.86 -10.81
C ARG A 106 -13.70 -11.27 -11.15
N GLU A 107 -13.21 -12.28 -10.45
CA GLU A 107 -13.45 -13.69 -10.78
C GLU A 107 -14.75 -14.22 -10.15
N VAL A 108 -14.93 -14.01 -8.84
CA VAL A 108 -16.05 -14.60 -8.09
C VAL A 108 -17.30 -13.73 -8.17
N LEU A 109 -17.15 -12.40 -8.06
CA LEU A 109 -18.28 -11.46 -8.16
C LEU A 109 -18.64 -11.08 -9.61
N ASN A 110 -17.98 -11.70 -10.61
CA ASN A 110 -18.21 -11.50 -12.05
C ASN A 110 -18.13 -10.04 -12.51
N GLN A 111 -17.33 -9.20 -11.84
CA GLN A 111 -17.09 -7.82 -12.25
C GLN A 111 -15.83 -7.75 -13.11
N ALA A 112 -15.97 -8.11 -14.40
CA ALA A 112 -14.85 -8.17 -15.34
C ALA A 112 -14.10 -6.84 -15.53
N ASP A 113 -14.75 -5.71 -15.25
CA ASP A 113 -14.17 -4.36 -15.36
C ASP A 113 -13.33 -3.95 -14.13
N CYS A 114 -13.25 -4.79 -13.10
CA CYS A 114 -12.43 -4.54 -11.92
C CYS A 114 -10.95 -4.82 -12.22
N ASP A 115 -10.17 -3.75 -12.37
CA ASP A 115 -8.73 -3.77 -12.65
C ASP A 115 -7.97 -2.90 -11.64
N HIS A 116 -8.32 -3.05 -10.36
CA HIS A 116 -7.69 -2.35 -9.26
C HIS A 116 -6.38 -3.03 -8.88
N VAL A 117 -5.35 -2.23 -8.62
CA VAL A 117 -4.05 -2.74 -8.17
C VAL A 117 -3.72 -2.25 -6.77
N MET A 118 -2.91 -3.04 -6.09
CA MET A 118 -2.46 -2.78 -4.73
C MET A 118 -0.93 -2.61 -4.72
N LEU A 119 -0.46 -1.46 -4.25
CA LEU A 119 0.96 -1.15 -4.16
C LEU A 119 1.44 -1.27 -2.70
N ALA A 120 2.29 -2.26 -2.43
CA ALA A 120 2.98 -2.42 -1.15
C ALA A 120 4.37 -1.79 -1.21
N LEU A 121 4.63 -0.75 -0.41
CA LEU A 121 5.94 -0.10 -0.30
C LEU A 121 6.64 -0.56 0.98
N PHE A 122 7.77 -1.23 0.82
CA PHE A 122 8.56 -1.77 1.92
C PHE A 122 10.07 -1.67 1.66
N GLY A 123 10.88 -1.67 2.73
CA GLY A 123 12.35 -1.65 2.64
C GLY A 123 12.97 -3.05 2.48
N ASP A 124 14.27 -3.12 2.19
CA ASP A 124 15.03 -4.38 2.09
C ASP A 124 14.94 -5.26 3.35
N GLY A 125 14.95 -4.67 4.53
CA GLY A 125 14.85 -5.41 5.79
C GLY A 125 13.56 -6.23 5.90
N ILE A 126 12.53 -5.89 5.12
CA ILE A 126 11.28 -6.64 5.05
C ILE A 126 11.43 -7.91 4.24
N ALA A 127 12.22 -7.87 3.16
CA ALA A 127 12.33 -8.97 2.21
C ALA A 127 12.95 -10.25 2.81
N ASN A 128 13.67 -10.14 3.93
CA ASN A 128 14.29 -11.27 4.62
C ASN A 128 13.38 -11.92 5.68
N ASN A 129 12.13 -11.48 5.78
CA ASN A 129 11.20 -11.94 6.80
C ASN A 129 10.30 -13.07 6.29
N GLU A 130 9.98 -14.01 7.17
CA GLU A 130 9.14 -15.18 6.85
C GLU A 130 7.79 -14.80 6.22
N GLN A 131 7.10 -13.81 6.81
CA GLN A 131 5.80 -13.32 6.33
C GLN A 131 5.85 -12.80 4.88
N PHE A 132 7.00 -12.28 4.43
CA PHE A 132 7.17 -11.85 3.04
C PHE A 132 7.09 -13.05 2.08
N PHE A 133 7.77 -14.16 2.41
CA PHE A 133 7.76 -15.37 1.58
C PHE A 133 6.41 -16.07 1.58
N GLU A 134 5.72 -16.11 2.73
CA GLU A 134 4.35 -16.63 2.83
C GLU A 134 3.41 -15.83 1.93
N CYS A 135 3.45 -14.50 2.01
CA CYS A 135 2.64 -13.62 1.17
C CYS A 135 2.97 -13.75 -0.31
N LEU A 136 4.24 -13.94 -0.67
CA LEU A 136 4.66 -14.17 -2.05
C LEU A 136 4.11 -15.49 -2.60
N ASN A 137 4.15 -16.55 -1.80
CA ASN A 137 3.58 -17.85 -2.16
C ASN A 137 2.05 -17.74 -2.34
N MET A 138 1.38 -17.07 -1.41
CA MET A 138 -0.06 -16.80 -1.52
C MET A 138 -0.38 -15.97 -2.77
N ALA A 139 0.36 -14.89 -3.03
CA ALA A 139 0.18 -14.06 -4.20
C ALA A 139 0.36 -14.87 -5.51
N ALA A 140 1.35 -15.75 -5.58
CA ALA A 140 1.58 -16.61 -6.73
C ALA A 140 0.45 -17.62 -6.96
N LEU A 141 -0.12 -18.17 -5.90
CA LEU A 141 -1.27 -19.08 -5.99
C LEU A 141 -2.51 -18.32 -6.48
N LEU A 142 -2.86 -17.21 -5.82
CA LEU A 142 -4.02 -16.39 -6.12
C LEU A 142 -3.99 -15.77 -7.54
N CYS A 143 -2.80 -15.59 -8.10
CA CYS A 143 -2.55 -15.11 -9.45
C CYS A 143 -2.76 -16.19 -10.53
N ASN A 144 -2.47 -17.46 -10.20
CA ASN A 144 -2.46 -18.57 -11.15
C ASN A 144 -3.70 -19.45 -11.09
N THR A 145 -4.46 -19.42 -9.99
CA THR A 145 -5.77 -20.05 -9.93
C THR A 145 -6.79 -19.06 -10.47
N SER A 146 -7.22 -19.26 -11.72
CA SER A 146 -8.52 -18.76 -12.17
C SER A 146 -9.57 -19.49 -11.34
N ILE A 147 -10.15 -18.80 -10.35
CA ILE A 147 -11.21 -19.35 -9.50
C ILE A 147 -12.52 -19.43 -10.30
#